data_AF-D2QBL7-F1
#
_entry.id   AF-D2QBL7-F1
#
_cell.length_a   1.000
_cell.length_b   1.000
_cell.length_c   1.000
_cell.angle_alpha   90.00
_cell.angle_beta   90.00
_cell.angle_gamma   90.00
#
_symmetry.space_group_name_H-M   'P 1'
#
loop_
_entity.id
_entity.type
_entity.pdbx_description
1 polymer ?
#
loop_
_entity_poly.entity_id
_entity_poly.type
_entity_poly.pdbx_seq_one_letter_code
_entity_poly.pdbx_strand_id
1 'polypeptide(L)' 'MNETTLKGGWNELKGKIKQAYGDLTDDDLTYQDGQEDEMWGKIQQKTGKTKDEINKAIADL' A
#
# COMPACT_ATOMS: atom_id res chain seq x y z
N MET A 1 -21.60 4.32 -6.15
CA MET A 1 -21.19 3.98 -4.77
C MET A 1 -19.81 4.58 -4.54
N ASN A 2 -19.82 5.68 -3.80
CA ASN A 2 -18.79 6.53 -3.21
C ASN A 2 -17.30 6.15 -3.38
N GLU A 3 -16.58 6.89 -4.23
CA GLU A 3 -15.10 6.95 -4.31
C GLU A 3 -14.43 7.28 -2.96
N THR A 4 -15.18 7.91 -2.04
CA THR A 4 -14.72 8.27 -0.70
C THR A 4 -14.31 7.07 0.15
N THR A 5 -14.91 5.88 -0.06
CA THR A 5 -14.58 4.66 0.70
C THR A 5 -13.24 4.07 0.25
N LEU A 6 -12.91 4.18 -1.03
CA LEU A 6 -11.64 3.71 -1.60
C LEU A 6 -10.45 4.53 -1.06
N LYS A 7 -10.58 5.86 -1.05
CA LYS A 7 -9.56 6.77 -0.48
C LYS A 7 -9.29 6.53 1.00
N GLY A 8 -10.34 6.26 1.78
CA GLY A 8 -10.22 5.95 3.22
C GLY A 8 -9.40 4.69 3.46
N GLY A 9 -9.69 3.62 2.71
CA GLY A 9 -8.98 2.35 2.82
C GLY A 9 -7.51 2.44 2.41
N TRP A 10 -7.17 3.29 1.43
CA TRP A 10 -5.78 3.45 0.97
C TRP A 10 -4.85 4.06 2.02
N ASN A 11 -5.31 5.06 2.78
CA ASN A 11 -4.49 5.64 3.83
C ASN A 11 -4.21 4.65 4.97
N GLU A 12 -5.20 3.84 5.32
CA GLU A 12 -5.04 2.76 6.31
C GLU A 12 -4.08 1.69 5.79
N LEU A 13 -4.27 1.25 4.54
CA LEU A 13 -3.42 0.26 3.89
C LEU A 13 -1.94 0.69 3.91
N LYS A 14 -1.65 1.94 3.54
CA LYS A 14 -0.29 2.50 3.61
C LYS A 14 0.28 2.48 5.01
N GLY A 15 -0.52 2.86 6.01
CA GLY A 15 -0.09 2.83 7.41
C GLY A 15 0.36 1.44 7.83
N LYS A 16 -0.45 0.42 7.53
CA LYS A 16 -0.11 -0.97 7.82
C LYS A 16 1.09 -1.46 7.01
N ILE A 17 1.19 -1.10 5.74
CA ILE A 17 2.34 -1.45 4.89
C ILE A 17 3.63 -0.82 5.45
N LYS A 18 3.60 0.46 5.86
CA LYS A 18 4.75 1.14 6.48
C LYS A 18 5.15 0.47 7.80
N GLN A 19 4.18 0.03 8.59
CA GLN A 19 4.42 -0.71 9.84
C GLN A 19 5.03 -2.10 9.58
N ALA A 20 4.54 -2.83 8.59
CA ALA A 20 5.05 -4.15 8.21
C ALA A 20 6.43 -4.09 7.53
N TYR A 21 6.68 -3.02 6.77
CA TYR A 21 7.88 -2.82 5.95
C TYR A 21 8.50 -1.46 6.26
N GLY A 22 9.31 -1.41 7.33
CA GLY A 22 9.97 -0.19 7.79
C GLY A 22 10.96 0.45 6.80
N ASP A 23 11.30 -0.26 5.71
CA ASP A 23 12.14 0.24 4.62
C ASP A 23 11.37 1.07 3.58
N LEU A 24 10.03 1.07 3.64
CA LEU A 24 9.20 1.87 2.74
C LEU A 24 9.06 3.30 3.25
N THR A 25 9.31 4.24 2.35
CA THR A 25 9.17 5.67 2.63
C THR A 25 7.77 6.18 2.27
N ASP A 26 7.42 7.37 2.76
CA ASP A 26 6.15 8.02 2.40
C ASP A 26 6.04 8.29 0.89
N ASP A 27 7.18 8.45 0.20
CA ASP A 27 7.25 8.61 -1.25
C ASP A 27 6.89 7.30 -1.98
N ASP A 28 7.38 6.16 -1.47
CA ASP A 28 7.05 4.83 -2.02
C ASP A 28 5.57 4.48 -1.84
N LEU A 29 4.98 5.02 -0.77
CA LEU A 29 3.57 4.87 -0.42
C LEU A 29 2.74 6.06 -0.89
N THR A 30 3.25 6.93 -1.77
CA THR A 30 2.44 8.04 -2.28
C THR A 30 1.32 7.50 -3.17
N TYR A 31 0.09 7.97 -2.92
CA TYR A 31 -1.11 7.61 -3.67
C TYR A 31 -1.63 8.89 -4.30
N GLN A 32 -1.83 8.85 -5.61
CA GLN A 32 -2.68 9.78 -6.32
C GLN A 32 -3.82 8.96 -6.94
N ASP A 33 -5.02 9.55 -7.03
CA ASP A 33 -6.16 8.89 -7.66
C ASP A 33 -5.77 8.40 -9.05
N GLY A 34 -6.00 7.10 -9.31
CA GLY A 34 -5.65 6.45 -10.56
C GLY A 34 -4.19 5.94 -10.68
N GLN A 35 -3.35 6.12 -9.65
CA GLN A 35 -1.97 5.59 -9.60
C GLN A 35 -1.83 4.35 -8.70
N GLU A 36 -2.93 3.62 -8.50
CA GLU A 36 -2.98 2.42 -7.65
C GLU A 36 -1.96 1.35 -8.08
N ASP A 37 -1.89 1.12 -9.40
CA ASP A 37 -0.98 0.13 -9.98
C ASP A 37 0.48 0.55 -9.86
N GLU A 38 0.77 1.85 -9.97
CA GLU A 38 2.13 2.37 -9.81
C GLU A 38 2.62 2.23 -8.37
N MET A 39 1.76 2.58 -7.40
CA MET A 39 2.05 2.41 -5.98
C MET A 39 2.32 0.93 -5.65
N TRP A 40 1.47 0.02 -6.12
CA TRP A 40 1.71 -1.41 -5.95
C TRP A 40 3.03 -1.84 -6.59
N GLY A 41 3.33 -1.40 -7.81
CA GLY A 41 4.59 -1.71 -8.49
C GLY A 41 5.83 -1.29 -7.68
N LYS A 42 5.83 -0.08 -7.11
CA LYS A 42 6.92 0.41 -6.25
C LYS A 42 7.09 -0.44 -4.99
N ILE A 43 5.98 -0.77 -4.33
CA ILE A 43 6.01 -1.59 -3.11
C ILE A 43 6.54 -2.98 -3.44
N GLN A 44 6.10 -3.60 -4.54
CA GLN A 44 6.59 -4.91 -4.96
C GLN A 44 8.09 -4.87 -5.30
N GLN A 45 8.56 -3.83 -5.99
CA GLN A 45 9.98 -3.66 -6.32
C GLN A 45 10.86 -3.49 -5.07
N LYS A 46 10.39 -2.72 -4.08
CA LYS A 46 11.13 -2.45 -2.83
C LYS A 46 11.12 -3.64 -1.88
N THR A 47 9.96 -4.27 -1.70
CA THR A 47 9.80 -5.38 -0.76
C THR A 47 10.21 -6.73 -1.36
N GLY A 48 10.26 -6.83 -2.70
CA GLY A 48 10.44 -8.08 -3.42
C GLY A 48 9.24 -9.03 -3.30
N LYS A 49 8.11 -8.57 -2.77
CA LYS A 49 6.93 -9.40 -2.47
C LYS A 49 5.79 -9.12 -3.43
N THR A 50 4.94 -10.11 -3.59
CA THR A 50 3.68 -9.96 -4.33
C THR A 50 2.66 -9.16 -3.54
N LYS A 51 1.68 -8.58 -4.24
CA LYS A 51 0.53 -7.90 -3.61
C LYS A 51 -0.17 -8.79 -2.58
N ASP A 52 -0.32 -10.08 -2.85
CA ASP A 52 -0.94 -11.03 -1.93
C ASP A 52 -0.13 -11.25 -0.66
N GLU A 53 1.20 -11.35 -0.77
CA GLU A 53 2.08 -11.45 0.40
C GLU A 53 2.07 -10.17 1.24
N ILE A 54 1.99 -9.01 0.59
CA ILE A 54 1.86 -7.72 1.28
C ILE A 54 0.51 -7.66 2.00
N ASN A 55 -0.58 -8.00 1.33
CA ASN A 55 -1.92 -8.08 1.91
C ASN A 55 -1.97 -9.06 3.09
N LYS A 56 -1.31 -10.20 2.99
CA LYS A 56 -1.23 -11.17 4.09
C LYS A 56 -0.42 -10.62 5.27
N ALA A 57 0.69 -9.95 5.01
CA ALA A 57 1.53 -9.35 6.06
C ALA A 57 0.81 -8.26 6.86
N ILE A 58 -0.12 -7.53 6.24
CA ILE A 58 -0.89 -6.47 6.87
C ILE A 58 -2.29 -6.90 7.31
N ALA A 59 -2.75 -8.09 6.93
CA ALA A 59 -4.04 -8.62 7.36
C ALA A 59 -4.06 -8.92 8.87
N ASP A 60 -2.90 -9.23 9.43
CA ASP A 60 -2.71 -9.54 10.85
C ASP A 60 -2.35 -8.31 11.72
N LEU A 61 -2.33 -7.10 11.12
CA LEU A 61 -2.10 -5.80 11.78
C LEU A 61 -3.41 -5.04 12.01
#